data_AF-R5CNZ8-F1
#
_entry.id   AF-R5CNZ8-F1
#
_cell.length_a   1.000
_cell.length_b   1.000
_cell.length_c   1.000
_cell.angle_alpha   90.00
_cell.angle_beta   90.00
_cell.angle_gamma   90.00
#
_symmetry.space_group_name_H-M   'P 1'
#
loop_
_entity.id
_entity.type
_entity.pdbx_description
1 polymer ?
#
loop_
_entity_poly.entity_id
_entity_poly.type
_entity_poly.pdbx_seq_one_letter_code
_entity_poly.pdbx_strand_id
1 'polypeptide(L)'
;MIKNIIFATIIAITAPVCAQETTTIPTIGEMEGDFLVLNSQEYNGEKSLATIKPFNIVPTDNSSISVSGFYMNGCIDFNAEYNENTGSISIPSGIPVFDMETYMVYLYPWDSEAGEEILRPIEYKYIGNNTWECNTDLMLVAVQGEEKQTVTFSNGSRIVRCNGQSNNTSYVGSTGNQDEYIESRPSYVAINGNTIDIYNILQADQYGYGVHLSGTINKDVNEVMFRYTLTGHANDGTYRMLTGCEYDVETNMPTGMSYPETSNVGMIHATIDMEKGEIAFNPMAIWAAEYDTSTGNISVNENLLYEFVKTVNVNYDINNSDVSAIEMPNIADANKEVKQINYYAIDGSKLKTPQYGSLVIKMTIYNDESRKTEKVIFKGYE
;
A
#
# COMPACT_ATOMS: atom_id res chain seq x y z
N MET A 1 29.07 -8.59 64.58
CA MET A 1 27.89 -8.48 63.70
C MET A 1 28.34 -8.77 62.28
N ILE A 2 28.08 -9.98 61.79
CA ILE A 2 28.36 -10.41 60.42
C ILE A 2 27.12 -10.04 59.60
N LYS A 3 27.26 -9.16 58.59
CA LYS A 3 26.22 -8.89 57.61
C LYS A 3 26.46 -9.78 56.40
N ASN A 4 25.56 -10.74 56.19
CA ASN A 4 25.50 -11.58 55.01
C ASN A 4 25.22 -10.70 53.78
N ILE A 5 26.11 -10.76 52.78
CA ILE A 5 25.85 -10.25 51.43
C ILE A 5 25.32 -11.44 50.64
N ILE A 6 24.05 -11.39 50.27
CA ILE A 6 23.45 -12.33 49.31
C ILE A 6 23.79 -11.81 47.92
N PHE A 7 24.66 -12.51 47.19
CA PHE A 7 24.78 -12.36 45.74
C PHE A 7 23.54 -13.00 45.10
N ALA A 8 22.60 -12.19 44.64
CA ALA A 8 21.52 -12.65 43.79
C ALA A 8 22.03 -12.66 42.34
N THR A 9 22.36 -13.85 41.84
CA THR A 9 22.60 -14.08 40.42
C THR A 9 21.27 -13.89 39.68
N ILE A 10 21.11 -12.79 38.95
CA ILE A 10 20.01 -12.64 37.99
C ILE A 10 20.34 -13.57 36.84
N ILE A 11 19.68 -14.71 36.79
CA ILE A 11 19.60 -15.52 35.57
C ILE A 11 18.61 -14.79 34.67
N ALA A 12 19.11 -14.06 33.68
CA ALA A 12 18.30 -13.59 32.59
C ALA A 12 17.79 -14.83 31.85
N ILE A 13 16.53 -15.20 32.10
CA ILE A 13 15.82 -16.14 31.25
C ILE A 13 15.49 -15.34 29.99
N THR A 14 16.39 -15.37 29.01
CA THR A 14 16.02 -15.04 27.64
C THR A 14 15.03 -16.12 27.21
N ALA A 15 13.73 -15.81 27.29
CA ALA A 15 12.75 -16.57 26.54
C ALA A 15 13.22 -16.51 25.07
N PRO A 16 13.50 -17.64 24.41
CA PRO A 16 13.69 -17.61 22.98
C PRO A 16 12.35 -17.14 22.41
N VAL A 17 12.32 -15.90 21.91
CA VAL A 17 11.34 -15.52 20.90
C VAL A 17 11.71 -16.40 19.71
N CYS A 18 11.05 -17.56 19.61
CA CYS A 18 11.10 -18.34 18.40
C CYS A 18 10.53 -17.44 17.30
N ALA A 19 11.40 -16.83 16.51
CA ALA A 19 11.01 -16.30 15.21
C ALA A 19 10.29 -17.45 14.50
N GLN A 20 9.00 -17.25 14.22
CA GLN A 20 8.21 -18.21 13.47
C GLN A 20 8.89 -18.41 12.11
N GLU A 21 8.99 -19.65 11.63
CA GLU A 21 9.58 -19.91 10.31
C GLU A 21 8.70 -19.25 9.24
N THR A 22 9.14 -18.08 8.78
CA THR A 22 8.47 -17.17 7.82
C THR A 22 8.30 -17.77 6.41
N THR A 23 8.81 -18.99 6.19
CA THR A 23 8.81 -19.70 4.90
C THR A 23 7.89 -20.92 4.87
N THR A 24 7.17 -21.19 5.96
CA THR A 24 6.18 -22.28 5.97
C THR A 24 5.10 -21.99 4.94
N ILE A 25 4.91 -22.93 4.01
CA ILE A 25 3.88 -22.83 2.97
C ILE A 25 2.51 -23.03 3.63
N PRO A 26 1.54 -22.12 3.42
CA PRO A 26 0.18 -22.31 3.92
C PRO A 26 -0.45 -23.59 3.35
N THR A 27 -1.26 -24.25 4.16
CA THR A 27 -2.18 -25.26 3.64
C THR A 27 -3.32 -24.57 2.88
N ILE A 28 -4.00 -25.28 2.00
CA ILE A 28 -5.13 -24.76 1.23
C ILE A 28 -6.27 -24.30 2.15
N GLY A 29 -6.47 -24.98 3.28
CA GLY A 29 -7.45 -24.55 4.29
C GLY A 29 -7.08 -23.21 4.95
N GLU A 30 -5.79 -22.86 4.99
CA GLU A 30 -5.33 -21.57 5.49
C GLU A 30 -5.43 -20.45 4.44
N MET A 31 -5.74 -20.77 3.18
CA MET A 31 -5.94 -19.79 2.11
C MET A 31 -7.31 -19.09 2.17
N GLU A 32 -8.22 -19.51 3.06
CA GLU A 32 -9.52 -18.87 3.22
C GLU A 32 -9.41 -17.47 3.88
N GLY A 33 -10.09 -16.49 3.28
CA GLY A 33 -10.28 -15.15 3.84
C GLY A 33 -9.89 -14.01 2.88
N ASP A 34 -9.69 -12.83 3.47
CA ASP A 34 -9.40 -11.61 2.72
C ASP A 34 -7.91 -11.43 2.41
N PHE A 35 -7.63 -10.90 1.23
CA PHE A 35 -6.31 -10.62 0.70
C PHE A 35 -6.29 -9.24 0.04
N LEU A 36 -5.10 -8.67 -0.10
CA LEU A 36 -4.85 -7.47 -0.89
C LEU A 36 -4.01 -7.82 -2.11
N VAL A 37 -4.40 -7.31 -3.28
CA VAL A 37 -3.50 -7.21 -4.43
C VAL A 37 -2.85 -5.83 -4.44
N LEU A 38 -1.52 -5.82 -4.46
CA LEU A 38 -0.67 -4.64 -4.47
C LEU A 38 -0.03 -4.54 -5.85
N ASN A 39 -0.61 -3.72 -6.72
CA ASN A 39 -0.16 -3.56 -8.09
C ASN A 39 0.90 -2.47 -8.19
N SER A 40 2.00 -2.78 -8.87
CA SER A 40 2.93 -1.76 -9.33
C SER A 40 2.55 -1.30 -10.74
N GLN A 41 2.68 0.00 -11.03
CA GLN A 41 2.71 0.48 -12.41
C GLN A 41 3.92 1.38 -12.61
N GLU A 42 4.47 1.34 -13.81
CA GLU A 42 5.58 2.18 -14.20
C GLU A 42 5.08 3.50 -14.78
N TYR A 43 5.54 4.62 -14.23
CA TYR A 43 5.31 5.94 -14.81
C TYR A 43 6.65 6.65 -15.01
N ASN A 44 7.01 6.94 -16.26
CA ASN A 44 8.30 7.55 -16.65
C ASN A 44 9.57 6.82 -16.15
N GLY A 45 9.58 5.48 -16.14
CA GLY A 45 10.75 4.69 -15.76
C GLY A 45 10.78 4.24 -14.30
N GLU A 46 9.69 4.45 -13.57
CA GLU A 46 9.66 4.36 -12.11
C GLU A 46 8.42 3.59 -11.66
N LYS A 47 8.63 2.47 -10.95
CA LYS A 47 7.55 1.60 -10.47
C LYS A 47 7.09 2.05 -9.09
N SER A 48 5.87 2.57 -9.00
CA SER A 48 5.19 2.83 -7.72
C SER A 48 4.09 1.81 -7.51
N LEU A 49 3.74 1.51 -6.25
CA LEU A 49 2.46 0.87 -5.95
C LEU A 49 1.36 1.82 -6.44
N ALA A 50 0.74 1.45 -7.54
CA ALA A 50 -0.28 2.25 -8.19
C ALA A 50 -1.65 1.98 -7.59
N THR A 51 -1.85 0.79 -7.02
CA THR A 51 -3.18 0.33 -6.65
C THR A 51 -3.16 -0.77 -5.60
N ILE A 52 -4.00 -0.61 -4.57
CA ILE A 52 -4.25 -1.60 -3.51
C ILE A 52 -5.71 -2.01 -3.59
N LYS A 53 -6.00 -3.30 -3.80
CA LYS A 53 -7.40 -3.78 -3.87
C LYS A 53 -7.62 -4.97 -2.95
N PRO A 54 -8.68 -4.96 -2.13
CA PRO A 54 -9.09 -6.14 -1.40
C PRO A 54 -9.79 -7.13 -2.33
N PHE A 55 -9.58 -8.41 -2.05
CA PHE A 55 -10.27 -9.53 -2.70
C PHE A 55 -10.36 -10.70 -1.71
N ASN A 56 -11.27 -11.63 -1.95
CA ASN A 56 -11.50 -12.78 -1.07
C ASN A 56 -11.09 -14.08 -1.77
N ILE A 57 -10.53 -15.00 -1.00
CA ILE A 57 -10.18 -16.36 -1.44
C ILE A 57 -10.98 -17.37 -0.63
N VAL A 58 -11.56 -18.37 -1.31
CA VAL A 58 -12.25 -19.50 -0.67
C VAL A 58 -11.75 -20.82 -1.28
N PRO A 59 -11.30 -21.80 -0.48
CA PRO A 59 -10.97 -23.12 -0.97
C PRO A 59 -12.17 -23.82 -1.61
N THR A 60 -11.99 -24.37 -2.81
CA THR A 60 -13.06 -25.07 -3.55
C THR A 60 -12.89 -26.59 -3.54
N ASP A 61 -11.64 -27.05 -3.62
CA ASP A 61 -11.26 -28.46 -3.47
C ASP A 61 -9.82 -28.55 -2.93
N ASN A 62 -9.17 -29.71 -3.05
CA ASN A 62 -7.83 -29.96 -2.52
C ASN A 62 -6.70 -29.23 -3.27
N SER A 63 -6.97 -28.60 -4.41
CA SER A 63 -5.97 -27.95 -5.27
C SER A 63 -6.47 -26.68 -5.95
N SER A 64 -7.71 -26.25 -5.71
CA SER A 64 -8.33 -25.10 -6.34
C SER A 64 -8.90 -24.15 -5.30
N ILE A 65 -8.72 -22.85 -5.55
CA ILE A 65 -9.28 -21.75 -4.79
C ILE A 65 -10.18 -20.91 -5.70
N SER A 66 -11.29 -20.41 -5.17
CA SER A 66 -12.12 -19.39 -5.81
C SER A 66 -11.65 -18.02 -5.36
N VAL A 67 -11.54 -17.09 -6.31
CA VAL A 67 -11.05 -15.73 -6.12
C VAL A 67 -12.16 -14.75 -6.52
N SER A 68 -12.56 -13.89 -5.59
CA SER A 68 -13.63 -12.90 -5.78
C SER A 68 -13.13 -11.48 -5.54
N GLY A 69 -13.42 -10.56 -6.46
CA GLY A 69 -13.04 -9.14 -6.35
C GLY A 69 -11.60 -8.81 -6.75
N PHE A 70 -10.86 -9.74 -7.37
CA PHE A 70 -9.43 -9.59 -7.71
C PHE A 70 -9.12 -8.32 -8.53
N TYR A 71 -9.95 -8.01 -9.53
CA TYR A 71 -9.78 -6.80 -10.31
C TYR A 71 -10.46 -5.60 -9.66
N MET A 72 -11.72 -5.71 -9.23
CA MET A 72 -12.41 -4.69 -8.42
C MET A 72 -13.67 -5.30 -7.83
N ASN A 73 -14.29 -4.61 -6.87
CA ASN A 73 -15.55 -5.07 -6.30
C ASN A 73 -16.61 -5.32 -7.41
N GLY A 74 -17.27 -6.48 -7.37
CA GLY A 74 -18.27 -6.88 -8.36
C GLY A 74 -17.72 -7.41 -9.69
N CYS A 75 -16.40 -7.63 -9.83
CA CYS A 75 -15.84 -8.33 -10.98
C CYS A 75 -16.23 -9.82 -10.99
N ILE A 76 -16.04 -10.50 -12.12
CA ILE A 76 -16.33 -11.93 -12.25
C ILE A 76 -15.41 -12.74 -11.32
N ASP A 77 -16.00 -13.64 -10.54
CA ASP A 77 -15.27 -14.61 -9.74
C ASP A 77 -14.66 -15.69 -10.63
N PHE A 78 -13.45 -16.16 -10.29
CA PHE A 78 -12.77 -17.21 -11.03
C PHE A 78 -12.05 -18.19 -10.13
N ASN A 79 -11.71 -19.36 -10.67
CA ASN A 79 -10.89 -20.34 -9.97
C ASN A 79 -9.42 -20.22 -10.35
N ALA A 80 -8.55 -20.44 -9.38
CA ALA A 80 -7.10 -20.55 -9.54
C ALA A 80 -6.61 -21.84 -8.88
N GLU A 81 -5.52 -22.41 -9.38
CA GLU A 81 -4.89 -23.56 -8.76
C GLU A 81 -3.98 -23.13 -7.62
N TYR A 82 -3.97 -23.89 -6.53
CA TYR A 82 -3.06 -23.73 -5.40
C TYR A 82 -2.23 -25.00 -5.21
N ASN A 83 -0.91 -24.86 -5.18
CA ASN A 83 0.01 -25.98 -4.98
C ASN A 83 0.62 -25.93 -3.57
N GLU A 84 0.13 -26.75 -2.65
CA GLU A 84 0.64 -26.83 -1.27
C GLU A 84 2.11 -27.27 -1.15
N ASN A 85 2.73 -27.85 -2.19
CA ASN A 85 4.15 -28.22 -2.13
C ASN A 85 5.08 -27.02 -2.36
N THR A 86 4.60 -26.01 -3.08
CA THR A 86 5.38 -24.81 -3.47
C THR A 86 4.79 -23.52 -2.95
N GLY A 87 3.54 -23.57 -2.47
CA GLY A 87 2.71 -22.42 -2.14
C GLY A 87 2.27 -21.60 -3.34
N SER A 88 2.48 -22.05 -4.59
CA SER A 88 2.18 -21.20 -5.76
C SER A 88 0.68 -21.12 -6.04
N ILE A 89 0.21 -19.94 -6.46
CA ILE A 89 -1.12 -19.72 -7.01
C ILE A 89 -0.99 -19.54 -8.53
N SER A 90 -1.71 -20.34 -9.31
CA SER A 90 -1.71 -20.30 -10.77
C SER A 90 -3.09 -19.90 -11.29
N ILE A 91 -3.18 -18.73 -11.92
CA ILE A 91 -4.42 -18.21 -12.52
C ILE A 91 -4.38 -18.48 -14.03
N PRO A 92 -5.40 -19.11 -14.63
CA PRO A 92 -5.45 -19.33 -16.07
C PRO A 92 -5.26 -18.03 -16.86
N SER A 93 -4.47 -18.09 -17.92
CA SER A 93 -4.32 -16.95 -18.83
C SER A 93 -5.63 -16.71 -19.60
N GLY A 94 -5.97 -15.44 -19.79
CA GLY A 94 -7.22 -15.06 -20.46
C GLY A 94 -8.44 -15.36 -19.62
N ILE A 95 -8.32 -15.29 -18.29
CA ILE A 95 -9.45 -15.44 -17.40
C ILE A 95 -10.39 -14.22 -17.55
N PRO A 96 -11.71 -14.41 -17.72
CA PRO A 96 -12.64 -13.29 -17.78
C PRO A 96 -12.73 -12.59 -16.43
N VAL A 97 -12.64 -11.26 -16.43
CA VAL A 97 -12.78 -10.41 -15.23
C VAL A 97 -13.98 -9.49 -15.30
N PHE A 98 -14.47 -9.15 -16.50
CA PHE A 98 -15.73 -8.45 -16.70
C PHE A 98 -16.50 -8.97 -17.90
N ASP A 99 -17.82 -8.97 -17.74
CA ASP A 99 -18.80 -9.12 -18.81
C ASP A 99 -19.58 -7.81 -18.89
N MET A 100 -19.26 -7.03 -19.92
CA MET A 100 -20.02 -5.85 -20.29
C MET A 100 -20.93 -6.26 -21.44
N GLU A 101 -22.17 -5.76 -21.48
CA GLU A 101 -23.16 -6.15 -22.51
C GLU A 101 -22.62 -6.08 -23.96
N THR A 102 -21.63 -5.23 -24.21
CA THR A 102 -21.02 -5.01 -25.53
C THR A 102 -19.62 -5.58 -25.71
N TYR A 103 -18.90 -5.98 -24.65
CA TYR A 103 -17.53 -6.50 -24.72
C TYR A 103 -17.16 -7.31 -23.47
N MET A 104 -16.23 -8.26 -23.63
CA MET A 104 -15.66 -9.02 -22.51
C MET A 104 -14.27 -8.49 -22.17
N VAL A 105 -13.93 -8.39 -20.88
CA VAL A 105 -12.57 -8.04 -20.45
C VAL A 105 -11.91 -9.26 -19.84
N TYR A 106 -10.69 -9.54 -20.29
CA TYR A 106 -9.88 -10.66 -19.86
C TYR A 106 -8.57 -10.19 -19.24
N LEU A 107 -8.06 -10.94 -18.28
CA LEU A 107 -6.75 -10.71 -17.67
C LEU A 107 -5.72 -11.66 -18.28
N TYR A 108 -4.64 -11.09 -18.81
CA TYR A 108 -3.54 -11.84 -19.42
C TYR A 108 -2.21 -11.47 -18.75
N PRO A 109 -1.27 -12.43 -18.62
CA PRO A 109 0.14 -12.08 -18.60
C PRO A 109 0.52 -11.51 -19.97
N TRP A 110 1.42 -10.53 -19.98
CA TRP A 110 1.71 -9.72 -21.15
C TRP A 110 3.20 -9.69 -21.44
N ASP A 111 3.55 -9.84 -22.73
CA ASP A 111 4.90 -9.59 -23.21
C ASP A 111 4.98 -8.13 -23.63
N SER A 112 5.53 -7.29 -22.75
CA SER A 112 5.67 -5.85 -23.02
C SER A 112 6.68 -5.53 -24.12
N GLU A 113 7.59 -6.45 -24.47
CA GLU A 113 8.54 -6.26 -25.57
C GLU A 113 7.90 -6.60 -26.92
N ALA A 114 7.15 -7.71 -26.98
CA ALA A 114 6.45 -8.13 -28.19
C ALA A 114 5.11 -7.39 -28.41
N GLY A 115 4.50 -6.89 -27.33
CA GLY A 115 3.17 -6.28 -27.35
C GLY A 115 2.05 -7.29 -27.54
N GLU A 116 2.18 -8.50 -26.99
CA GLU A 116 1.26 -9.62 -27.21
C GLU A 116 0.87 -10.34 -25.90
N GLU A 117 -0.29 -10.99 -25.90
CA GLU A 117 -0.72 -11.85 -24.80
C GLU A 117 0.15 -13.10 -24.64
N ILE A 118 0.44 -13.47 -23.40
CA ILE A 118 1.13 -14.71 -23.05
C ILE A 118 0.09 -15.77 -22.68
N LEU A 119 0.11 -16.94 -23.32
CA LEU A 119 -0.90 -17.99 -23.13
C LEU A 119 -0.64 -18.92 -21.93
N ARG A 120 0.52 -18.85 -21.29
CA ARG A 120 0.78 -19.60 -20.04
C ARG A 120 0.12 -18.92 -18.84
N PRO A 121 -0.24 -19.66 -17.78
CA PRO A 121 -0.87 -19.10 -16.58
C PRO A 121 -0.08 -17.93 -15.95
N ILE A 122 -0.81 -17.11 -15.20
CA ILE A 122 -0.25 -16.07 -14.34
C ILE A 122 0.18 -16.76 -13.04
N GLU A 123 1.49 -16.77 -12.79
CA GLU A 123 2.09 -17.49 -11.67
C GLU A 123 2.46 -16.53 -10.53
N TYR A 124 1.81 -16.71 -9.39
CA TYR A 124 2.14 -16.06 -8.12
C TYR A 124 2.96 -17.02 -7.25
N LYS A 125 4.22 -16.67 -6.99
CA LYS A 125 5.14 -17.49 -6.19
C LYS A 125 5.06 -17.08 -4.72
N TYR A 126 4.98 -18.05 -3.82
CA TYR A 126 5.05 -17.78 -2.40
C TYR A 126 6.46 -17.30 -2.02
N ILE A 127 6.54 -16.13 -1.37
CA ILE A 127 7.81 -15.52 -0.94
C ILE A 127 7.98 -15.52 0.58
N GLY A 128 7.06 -16.16 1.31
CA GLY A 128 7.00 -16.15 2.77
C GLY A 128 6.02 -15.10 3.31
N ASN A 129 5.80 -15.12 4.63
CA ASN A 129 4.96 -14.16 5.35
C ASN A 129 3.56 -13.97 4.73
N ASN A 130 2.91 -15.06 4.34
CA ASN A 130 1.59 -15.02 3.69
C ASN A 130 1.54 -14.05 2.50
N THR A 131 2.63 -13.97 1.74
CA THR A 131 2.79 -13.09 0.59
C THR A 131 3.20 -13.89 -0.64
N TRP A 132 2.57 -13.55 -1.77
CA TRP A 132 2.88 -14.09 -3.08
C TRP A 132 3.24 -12.98 -4.05
N GLU A 133 4.17 -13.26 -4.97
CA GLU A 133 4.67 -12.28 -5.93
C GLU A 133 4.52 -12.79 -7.37
N CYS A 134 4.01 -11.93 -8.24
CA CYS A 134 4.02 -12.08 -9.69
C CYS A 134 4.83 -10.94 -10.29
N ASN A 135 5.93 -11.29 -10.97
CA ASN A 135 6.81 -10.32 -11.63
C ASN A 135 6.51 -10.17 -13.13
N THR A 136 5.38 -10.71 -13.60
CA THR A 136 4.95 -10.60 -14.99
C THR A 136 4.05 -9.38 -15.14
N ASP A 137 4.22 -8.64 -16.24
CA ASP A 137 3.29 -7.58 -16.59
C ASP A 137 1.92 -8.20 -16.86
N LEU A 138 0.88 -7.58 -16.32
CA LEU A 138 -0.50 -8.01 -16.46
C LEU A 138 -1.26 -6.95 -17.24
N MET A 139 -2.05 -7.40 -18.21
CA MET A 139 -2.81 -6.56 -19.12
C MET A 139 -4.28 -6.96 -19.08
N LEU A 140 -5.16 -5.96 -19.04
CA LEU A 140 -6.57 -6.14 -19.33
C LEU A 140 -6.76 -6.03 -20.83
N VAL A 141 -7.44 -7.00 -21.42
CA VAL A 141 -7.77 -7.03 -22.85
C VAL A 141 -9.28 -7.03 -22.98
N ALA A 142 -9.84 -5.90 -23.39
CA ALA A 142 -11.25 -5.77 -23.76
C ALA A 142 -11.45 -6.23 -25.20
N VAL A 143 -12.40 -7.14 -25.42
CA VAL A 143 -12.67 -7.79 -26.71
C VAL A 143 -14.10 -7.51 -27.15
N GLN A 144 -14.25 -6.89 -28.32
CA GLN A 144 -15.53 -6.62 -28.97
C GLN A 144 -15.50 -7.15 -30.41
N GLY A 145 -16.02 -8.37 -30.62
CA GLY A 145 -15.89 -9.04 -31.91
C GLY A 145 -14.43 -9.35 -32.24
N GLU A 146 -13.90 -8.78 -33.33
CA GLU A 146 -12.48 -8.89 -33.71
C GLU A 146 -11.61 -7.77 -33.12
N GLU A 147 -12.22 -6.71 -32.55
CA GLU A 147 -11.49 -5.58 -31.99
C GLU A 147 -10.98 -5.90 -30.57
N LYS A 148 -9.73 -5.53 -30.30
CA LYS A 148 -9.09 -5.64 -28.99
C LYS A 148 -8.60 -4.26 -28.53
N GLN A 149 -8.87 -3.92 -27.28
CA GLN A 149 -8.28 -2.77 -26.59
C GLN A 149 -7.56 -3.24 -25.34
N THR A 150 -6.40 -2.66 -25.05
CA THR A 150 -5.54 -3.07 -23.94
C THR A 150 -5.36 -1.94 -22.93
N VAL A 151 -5.35 -2.30 -21.65
CA VAL A 151 -5.08 -1.38 -20.53
C VAL A 151 -4.17 -2.08 -19.54
N THR A 152 -3.02 -1.47 -19.24
CA THR A 152 -2.06 -2.03 -18.28
C THR A 152 -2.72 -2.19 -16.92
N PHE A 153 -2.72 -3.42 -16.39
CA PHE A 153 -3.18 -3.70 -15.03
C PHE A 153 -2.06 -3.45 -14.03
N SER A 154 -0.91 -4.08 -14.25
CA SER A 154 0.25 -3.99 -13.36
C SER A 154 1.55 -4.36 -14.08
N ASN A 155 2.68 -3.76 -13.70
CA ASN A 155 4.03 -4.14 -14.12
C ASN A 155 4.72 -5.04 -13.09
N GLY A 156 3.93 -5.95 -12.50
CA GLY A 156 4.24 -6.74 -11.32
C GLY A 156 3.28 -6.46 -10.17
N SER A 157 2.96 -7.48 -9.40
CA SER A 157 1.96 -7.42 -8.33
C SER A 157 2.30 -8.37 -7.19
N ARG A 158 1.73 -8.09 -6.01
CA ARG A 158 1.77 -9.00 -4.87
C ARG A 158 0.38 -9.29 -4.34
N ILE A 159 0.18 -10.50 -3.86
CA ILE A 159 -0.97 -10.90 -3.06
C ILE A 159 -0.49 -11.01 -1.63
N VAL A 160 -1.19 -10.38 -0.69
CA VAL A 160 -0.86 -10.42 0.73
C VAL A 160 -2.11 -10.78 1.51
N ARG A 161 -2.00 -11.70 2.46
CA ARG A 161 -3.11 -11.99 3.38
C ARG A 161 -3.37 -10.80 4.29
N CYS A 162 -4.62 -10.37 4.40
CA CYS A 162 -5.01 -9.34 5.34
C CYS A 162 -4.81 -9.84 6.78
N ASN A 163 -4.27 -8.98 7.63
CA ASN A 163 -4.13 -9.25 9.07
C ASN A 163 -4.84 -8.21 9.92
N GLY A 164 -5.61 -7.30 9.31
CA GLY A 164 -6.39 -6.32 10.02
C GLY A 164 -7.65 -5.89 9.28
N GLN A 165 -8.39 -5.00 9.91
CA GLN A 165 -9.59 -4.39 9.38
C GLN A 165 -9.61 -2.91 9.79
N SER A 166 -9.74 -2.02 8.81
CA SER A 166 -10.04 -0.61 9.05
C SER A 166 -11.54 -0.40 9.15
N ASN A 167 -11.95 0.53 10.01
CA ASN A 167 -13.31 1.03 10.11
C ASN A 167 -13.25 2.54 10.16
N ASN A 168 -13.99 3.21 9.28
CA ASN A 168 -14.00 4.67 9.22
C ASN A 168 -15.42 5.25 9.13
N THR A 169 -15.53 6.48 9.61
CA THR A 169 -16.67 7.36 9.34
C THR A 169 -16.16 8.64 8.71
N SER A 170 -16.69 8.96 7.54
CA SER A 170 -16.31 10.14 6.77
C SER A 170 -17.52 10.88 6.22
N TYR A 171 -17.27 12.11 5.78
CA TYR A 171 -18.29 13.06 5.36
C TYR A 171 -17.86 13.78 4.08
N VAL A 172 -18.76 13.84 3.10
CA VAL A 172 -18.58 14.60 1.86
C VAL A 172 -19.66 15.68 1.79
N GLY A 173 -19.30 16.87 1.34
CA GLY A 173 -20.23 18.00 1.20
C GLY A 173 -19.85 19.20 2.07
N SER A 174 -20.81 20.11 2.25
CA SER A 174 -20.61 21.39 2.95
C SER A 174 -21.29 21.42 4.30
N THR A 175 -20.90 22.38 5.15
CA THR A 175 -21.48 22.57 6.48
C THR A 175 -23.02 22.56 6.46
N GLY A 176 -23.62 21.67 7.24
CA GLY A 176 -25.08 21.54 7.34
C GLY A 176 -25.74 20.71 6.23
N ASN A 177 -24.98 20.23 5.25
CA ASN A 177 -25.45 19.34 4.17
C ASN A 177 -24.33 18.36 3.76
N GLN A 178 -23.94 17.51 4.71
CA GLN A 178 -22.93 16.46 4.52
C GLN A 178 -23.60 15.10 4.34
N ASP A 179 -23.11 14.32 3.40
CA ASP A 179 -23.40 12.89 3.28
C ASP A 179 -22.43 12.12 4.17
N GLU A 180 -22.95 11.21 5.00
CA GLU A 180 -22.16 10.35 5.89
C GLU A 180 -21.87 9.00 5.23
N TYR A 181 -20.61 8.60 5.28
CA TYR A 181 -20.12 7.32 4.80
C TYR A 181 -19.53 6.54 5.97
N ILE A 182 -19.99 5.31 6.16
CA ILE A 182 -19.45 4.38 7.15
C ILE A 182 -18.92 3.18 6.37
N GLU A 183 -17.62 2.97 6.45
CA GLU A 183 -16.93 1.93 5.69
C GLU A 183 -16.10 1.04 6.60
N SER A 184 -15.93 -0.20 6.14
CA SER A 184 -15.05 -1.19 6.76
C SER A 184 -14.31 -1.94 5.67
N ARG A 185 -12.99 -2.11 5.83
CA ARG A 185 -12.14 -2.71 4.79
C ARG A 185 -11.12 -3.65 5.41
N PRO A 186 -10.85 -4.81 4.79
CA PRO A 186 -9.74 -5.63 5.20
C PRO A 186 -8.43 -4.87 4.89
N SER A 187 -7.49 -4.91 5.83
CA SER A 187 -6.24 -4.15 5.78
C SER A 187 -5.06 -5.05 6.11
N TYR A 188 -3.87 -4.54 5.79
CA TYR A 188 -2.63 -5.18 6.18
C TYR A 188 -1.75 -4.21 6.95
N VAL A 189 -1.30 -4.62 8.12
CA VAL A 189 -0.43 -3.88 9.03
C VAL A 189 0.90 -4.61 9.13
N ALA A 190 1.99 -3.92 8.81
CA ALA A 190 3.35 -4.40 9.01
C ALA A 190 4.08 -3.49 9.99
N ILE A 191 4.72 -4.07 11.02
CA ILE A 191 5.53 -3.34 11.99
C ILE A 191 6.94 -3.88 11.95
N ASN A 192 7.92 -3.01 11.72
CA ASN A 192 9.34 -3.35 11.75
C ASN A 192 10.10 -2.39 12.65
N GLY A 193 10.51 -2.86 13.83
CA GLY A 193 11.19 -2.04 14.82
C GLY A 193 10.29 -0.93 15.37
N ASN A 194 10.53 0.31 14.92
CA ASN A 194 9.72 1.49 15.22
C ASN A 194 8.99 2.03 13.97
N THR A 195 9.04 1.35 12.84
CA THR A 195 8.30 1.72 11.62
C THR A 195 7.01 0.91 11.54
N ILE A 196 5.97 1.54 11.01
CA ILE A 196 4.68 0.90 10.74
C ILE A 196 4.16 1.31 9.36
N ASP A 197 3.69 0.32 8.61
CA ASP A 197 3.01 0.49 7.33
C ASP A 197 1.62 -0.12 7.41
N ILE A 198 0.62 0.61 6.92
CA ILE A 198 -0.79 0.19 6.90
C ILE A 198 -1.32 0.37 5.48
N TYR A 199 -1.84 -0.72 4.91
CA TYR A 199 -2.37 -0.77 3.56
C TYR A 199 -3.89 -0.93 3.56
N ASN A 200 -4.56 -0.30 2.59
CA ASN A 200 -6.02 -0.31 2.38
C ASN A 200 -6.83 0.32 3.53
N ILE A 201 -6.37 1.44 4.09
CA ILE A 201 -7.07 2.09 5.22
C ILE A 201 -8.37 2.81 4.83
N LEU A 202 -8.43 3.44 3.64
CA LEU A 202 -9.56 4.23 3.12
C LEU A 202 -9.75 4.01 1.61
N GLN A 203 -10.91 4.39 1.06
CA GLN A 203 -11.16 4.42 -0.38
C GLN A 203 -10.53 5.65 -1.07
N ALA A 204 -9.94 5.48 -2.26
CA ALA A 204 -9.44 6.60 -3.07
C ALA A 204 -10.49 7.01 -4.12
N ASP A 205 -11.23 8.08 -3.84
CA ASP A 205 -12.50 8.47 -4.47
C ASP A 205 -12.47 8.97 -5.92
N GLN A 206 -11.50 8.55 -6.74
CA GLN A 206 -11.70 8.64 -8.19
C GLN A 206 -11.19 7.45 -8.99
N TYR A 207 -10.47 6.48 -8.39
CA TYR A 207 -10.24 5.16 -9.01
C TYR A 207 -10.18 3.98 -8.01
N GLY A 208 -10.59 4.13 -6.74
CA GLY A 208 -10.97 3.00 -5.87
C GLY A 208 -9.84 2.17 -5.23
N TYR A 209 -8.64 2.71 -5.04
CA TYR A 209 -7.43 1.90 -4.87
C TYR A 209 -6.71 1.92 -3.52
N GLY A 210 -7.48 1.96 -2.44
CA GLY A 210 -6.95 1.85 -1.08
C GLY A 210 -6.00 3.00 -0.72
N VAL A 211 -5.69 3.15 0.56
CA VAL A 211 -4.70 4.12 1.03
C VAL A 211 -3.58 3.38 1.76
N HIS A 212 -2.33 3.76 1.48
CA HIS A 212 -1.16 3.37 2.25
C HIS A 212 -0.70 4.52 3.13
N LEU A 213 -0.49 4.22 4.41
CA LEU A 213 0.12 5.12 5.38
C LEU A 213 1.39 4.47 5.93
N SER A 214 2.44 5.28 6.06
CA SER A 214 3.71 4.89 6.65
C SER A 214 4.06 5.87 7.77
N GLY A 215 4.46 5.33 8.92
CA GLY A 215 4.65 6.10 10.14
C GLY A 215 5.73 5.56 11.05
N THR A 216 5.98 6.31 12.13
CA THR A 216 6.95 5.96 13.16
C THR A 216 6.26 5.86 14.51
N ILE A 217 6.47 4.73 15.19
CA ILE A 217 5.95 4.41 16.51
C ILE A 217 6.87 4.99 17.58
N ASN A 218 6.28 5.74 18.51
CA ASN A 218 6.89 6.07 19.79
C ASN A 218 6.32 5.16 20.89
N LYS A 219 7.10 4.14 21.27
CA LYS A 219 6.68 3.10 22.23
C LYS A 219 6.58 3.60 23.67
N ASP A 220 7.22 4.71 24.01
CA ASP A 220 7.21 5.24 25.38
C ASP A 220 5.85 5.87 25.75
N VAL A 221 5.12 6.34 24.72
CA VAL A 221 3.84 7.04 24.88
C VAL A 221 2.71 6.39 24.09
N ASN A 222 2.97 5.27 23.41
CA ASN A 222 1.98 4.54 22.59
C ASN A 222 1.33 5.41 21.51
N GLU A 223 2.16 6.22 20.84
CA GLU A 223 1.73 7.11 19.76
C GLU A 223 2.41 6.74 18.44
N VAL A 224 1.76 7.07 17.33
CA VAL A 224 2.30 6.93 15.99
C VAL A 224 2.12 8.23 15.23
N MET A 225 3.18 8.65 14.55
CA MET A 225 3.14 9.75 13.60
C MET A 225 3.26 9.20 12.18
N PHE A 226 2.16 9.25 11.44
CA PHE A 226 2.08 8.89 10.03
C PHE A 226 2.34 10.11 9.15
N ARG A 227 2.97 9.85 8.01
CA ARG A 227 3.16 10.85 6.95
C ARG A 227 1.85 11.08 6.22
N TYR A 228 1.65 12.29 5.71
CA TYR A 228 0.61 12.55 4.73
C TYR A 228 0.84 11.71 3.47
N THR A 229 -0.23 11.41 2.76
CA THR A 229 -0.18 10.61 1.53
C THR A 229 -0.86 11.35 0.39
N LEU A 230 -0.25 11.28 -0.78
CA LEU A 230 -0.72 11.91 -2.01
C LEU A 230 -1.40 10.85 -2.86
N THR A 231 -2.63 11.10 -3.25
CA THR A 231 -3.43 10.24 -4.13
C THR A 231 -4.01 11.09 -5.25
N GLY A 232 -4.17 10.57 -6.47
CA GLY A 232 -4.81 11.34 -7.55
C GLY A 232 -4.14 11.20 -8.92
N HIS A 233 -4.83 11.71 -9.95
CA HIS A 233 -4.48 11.55 -11.35
C HIS A 233 -3.46 12.59 -11.79
N ALA A 234 -2.36 12.12 -12.39
CA ALA A 234 -1.33 12.97 -12.99
C ALA A 234 -1.80 13.80 -14.20
N ASN A 235 -3.04 13.61 -14.68
CA ASN A 235 -3.47 14.05 -16.00
C ASN A 235 -4.19 15.41 -16.04
N ASP A 236 -4.74 15.92 -14.94
CA ASP A 236 -5.40 17.24 -14.88
C ASP A 236 -4.70 18.27 -13.97
N GLY A 237 -3.61 17.86 -13.31
CA GLY A 237 -2.81 18.71 -12.42
C GLY A 237 -3.38 18.89 -11.01
N THR A 238 -4.53 18.28 -10.69
CA THR A 238 -5.13 18.34 -9.36
C THR A 238 -4.83 17.07 -8.58
N TYR A 239 -4.02 17.18 -7.55
CA TYR A 239 -3.72 16.08 -6.63
C TYR A 239 -4.69 16.09 -5.45
N ARG A 240 -4.83 14.96 -4.77
CA ARG A 240 -5.52 14.86 -3.49
C ARG A 240 -4.53 14.50 -2.41
N MET A 241 -4.50 15.26 -1.32
CA MET A 241 -3.60 14.97 -0.21
C MET A 241 -4.42 14.63 1.03
N LEU A 242 -4.20 13.42 1.56
CA LEU A 242 -4.72 13.01 2.85
C LEU A 242 -3.75 13.45 3.94
N THR A 243 -4.23 14.28 4.85
CA THR A 243 -3.47 14.84 5.98
C THR A 243 -4.25 14.68 7.28
N GLY A 244 -3.55 14.80 8.42
CA GLY A 244 -4.21 14.99 9.71
C GLY A 244 -4.80 16.39 9.76
N CYS A 245 -5.96 16.56 10.39
CA CYS A 245 -6.64 17.85 10.46
C CYS A 245 -7.10 18.20 11.89
N GLU A 246 -7.25 19.49 12.14
CA GLU A 246 -8.11 19.99 13.21
C GLU A 246 -9.54 20.09 12.66
N TYR A 247 -10.55 19.97 13.52
CA TYR A 247 -11.93 20.10 13.10
C TYR A 247 -12.79 20.78 14.15
N ASP A 248 -13.82 21.46 13.68
CA ASP A 248 -14.84 22.08 14.51
C ASP A 248 -15.99 21.09 14.74
N VAL A 249 -16.23 20.80 16.01
CA VAL A 249 -17.28 19.86 16.46
C VAL A 249 -18.68 20.41 16.17
N GLU A 250 -18.88 21.73 16.21
CA GLU A 250 -20.19 22.34 15.98
C GLU A 250 -20.62 22.23 14.51
N THR A 251 -19.68 22.43 13.60
CA THR A 251 -19.93 22.38 12.16
C THR A 251 -19.61 21.03 11.52
N ASN A 252 -18.95 20.12 12.24
CA ASN A 252 -18.46 18.83 11.77
C ASN A 252 -17.57 18.96 10.52
N MET A 253 -16.73 20.00 10.47
CA MET A 253 -15.87 20.32 9.34
C MET A 253 -14.41 20.48 9.79
N PRO A 254 -13.44 20.08 8.95
CA PRO A 254 -12.04 20.35 9.21
C PRO A 254 -11.77 21.87 9.12
N THR A 255 -10.93 22.38 10.01
CA THR A 255 -10.59 23.81 10.11
C THR A 255 -9.21 24.14 9.54
N GLY A 256 -8.42 23.12 9.23
CA GLY A 256 -7.08 23.24 8.64
C GLY A 256 -6.24 21.98 8.89
N MET A 257 -5.04 21.94 8.32
CA MET A 257 -4.08 20.87 8.62
C MET A 257 -3.64 20.89 10.09
N SER A 258 -3.42 19.71 10.64
CA SER A 258 -2.84 19.52 11.97
C SER A 258 -1.41 20.11 12.08
N TYR A 259 -1.04 20.49 13.31
CA TYR A 259 0.27 21.04 13.67
C TYR A 259 0.72 22.23 12.79
N PRO A 260 -0.13 23.26 12.62
CA PRO A 260 0.19 24.42 11.80
C PRO A 260 1.49 25.10 12.29
N GLU A 261 2.25 25.67 11.36
CA GLU A 261 3.50 26.38 11.63
C GLU A 261 4.65 25.53 12.22
N THR A 262 4.51 24.20 12.23
CA THR A 262 5.56 23.27 12.67
C THR A 262 6.16 22.47 11.51
N SER A 263 7.26 21.75 11.77
CA SER A 263 7.82 20.77 10.81
C SER A 263 6.92 19.56 10.57
N ASN A 264 5.90 19.36 11.39
CA ASN A 264 4.98 18.21 11.34
C ASN A 264 3.63 18.58 10.72
N VAL A 265 3.54 19.73 10.05
CA VAL A 265 2.30 20.19 9.43
C VAL A 265 1.68 19.10 8.55
N GLY A 266 0.40 18.82 8.77
CA GLY A 266 -0.36 17.81 8.03
C GLY A 266 -0.02 16.35 8.35
N MET A 267 0.94 16.07 9.24
CA MET A 267 1.19 14.71 9.70
C MET A 267 -0.02 14.14 10.44
N ILE A 268 -0.27 12.85 10.26
CA ILE A 268 -1.42 12.18 10.84
C ILE A 268 -0.98 11.55 12.16
N HIS A 269 -1.56 12.00 13.26
CA HIS A 269 -1.33 11.40 14.58
C HIS A 269 -2.31 10.26 14.85
N ALA A 270 -1.83 9.22 15.51
CA ALA A 270 -2.65 8.11 15.99
C ALA A 270 -2.13 7.62 17.34
N THR A 271 -3.01 6.95 18.10
CA THR A 271 -2.64 6.15 19.26
C THR A 271 -2.57 4.68 18.86
N ILE A 272 -1.69 3.91 19.48
CA ILE A 272 -1.50 2.48 19.18
C ILE A 272 -1.44 1.66 20.47
N ASP A 273 -2.25 0.60 20.54
CA ASP A 273 -2.13 -0.46 21.54
C ASP A 273 -1.53 -1.69 20.85
N MET A 274 -0.21 -1.86 20.99
CA MET A 274 0.51 -2.99 20.37
C MET A 274 0.16 -4.34 21.02
N GLU A 275 -0.36 -4.35 22.25
CA GLU A 275 -0.74 -5.60 22.93
C GLU A 275 -2.12 -6.09 22.46
N LYS A 276 -3.01 -5.16 22.11
CA LYS A 276 -4.33 -5.48 21.56
C LYS A 276 -4.40 -5.50 20.04
N GLY A 277 -3.40 -4.92 19.37
CA GLY A 277 -3.41 -4.75 17.92
C GLY A 277 -4.41 -3.67 17.49
N GLU A 278 -4.49 -2.55 18.19
CA GLU A 278 -5.46 -1.48 17.92
C GLU A 278 -4.74 -0.18 17.56
N ILE A 279 -5.23 0.53 16.55
CA ILE A 279 -4.73 1.84 16.13
C ILE A 279 -5.91 2.78 15.94
N ALA A 280 -5.93 3.89 16.66
CA ALA A 280 -6.97 4.91 16.56
C ALA A 280 -6.37 6.21 16.04
N PHE A 281 -6.84 6.65 14.87
CA PHE A 281 -6.34 7.85 14.20
C PHE A 281 -7.07 9.08 14.69
N ASN A 282 -6.34 10.19 14.82
CA ASN A 282 -6.95 11.51 14.88
C ASN A 282 -7.67 11.82 13.55
N PRO A 283 -8.61 12.77 13.56
CA PRO A 283 -9.30 13.18 12.34
C PRO A 283 -8.35 13.54 11.20
N MET A 284 -8.75 13.18 9.99
CA MET A 284 -8.02 13.42 8.76
C MET A 284 -8.92 14.12 7.74
N ALA A 285 -8.32 14.67 6.69
CA ALA A 285 -9.05 15.26 5.59
C ALA A 285 -8.32 15.04 4.27
N ILE A 286 -9.11 14.86 3.21
CA ILE A 286 -8.64 14.76 1.84
C ILE A 286 -8.85 16.12 1.18
N TRP A 287 -7.75 16.81 0.91
CA TRP A 287 -7.75 18.16 0.33
C TRP A 287 -7.34 18.12 -1.13
N ALA A 288 -7.76 19.12 -1.90
CA ALA A 288 -7.10 19.42 -3.16
C ALA A 288 -5.66 19.89 -2.89
N ALA A 289 -4.74 19.43 -3.73
CA ALA A 289 -3.34 19.80 -3.69
C ALA A 289 -2.84 20.12 -5.10
N GLU A 290 -2.00 21.13 -5.19
CA GLU A 290 -1.46 21.64 -6.44
C GLU A 290 0.05 21.46 -6.44
N TYR A 291 0.59 21.01 -7.57
CA TYR A 291 2.02 20.92 -7.78
C TYR A 291 2.54 22.20 -8.46
N ASP A 292 3.40 22.93 -7.76
CA ASP A 292 4.09 24.08 -8.31
C ASP A 292 5.31 23.62 -9.11
N THR A 293 5.16 23.61 -10.44
CA THR A 293 6.22 23.27 -11.39
C THR A 293 7.47 24.14 -11.29
N SER A 294 7.38 25.36 -10.75
CA SER A 294 8.50 26.30 -10.63
C SER A 294 9.35 26.05 -9.39
N THR A 295 8.76 25.53 -8.32
CA THR A 295 9.46 25.25 -7.05
C THR A 295 9.64 23.75 -6.78
N GLY A 296 8.89 22.88 -7.47
CA GLY A 296 8.85 21.45 -7.22
C GLY A 296 8.07 21.05 -5.97
N ASN A 297 7.29 21.99 -5.41
CA ASN A 297 6.55 21.79 -4.16
C ASN A 297 5.10 21.42 -4.42
N ILE A 298 4.50 20.71 -3.45
CA ILE A 298 3.06 20.47 -3.40
C ILE A 298 2.49 21.37 -2.31
N SER A 299 1.45 22.14 -2.66
CA SER A 299 0.71 22.98 -1.72
C SER A 299 -0.73 22.49 -1.61
N VAL A 300 -1.24 22.44 -0.38
CA VAL A 300 -2.64 22.11 -0.10
C VAL A 300 -3.52 23.34 -0.25
N ASN A 301 -4.65 23.18 -0.92
CA ASN A 301 -5.72 24.16 -0.91
C ASN A 301 -6.76 23.76 0.16
N GLU A 302 -6.60 24.29 1.37
CA GLU A 302 -7.50 24.01 2.50
C GLU A 302 -8.94 24.54 2.30
N ASN A 303 -9.18 25.33 1.24
CA ASN A 303 -10.54 25.76 0.88
C ASN A 303 -11.30 24.75 0.01
N LEU A 304 -10.60 23.73 -0.51
CA LEU A 304 -11.17 22.70 -1.38
C LEU A 304 -11.03 21.34 -0.71
N LEU A 305 -12.06 21.00 0.07
CA LEU A 305 -12.21 19.72 0.74
C LEU A 305 -12.91 18.72 -0.21
N TYR A 306 -12.30 17.54 -0.39
CA TYR A 306 -12.98 16.40 -1.00
C TYR A 306 -13.78 15.62 0.05
N GLU A 307 -13.15 15.29 1.17
CA GLU A 307 -13.73 14.42 2.19
C GLU A 307 -13.13 14.68 3.56
N PHE A 308 -13.98 14.76 4.57
CA PHE A 308 -13.57 14.80 5.97
C PHE A 308 -13.66 13.40 6.57
N VAL A 309 -12.54 12.87 7.04
CA VAL A 309 -12.47 11.54 7.66
C VAL A 309 -12.39 11.72 9.16
N LYS A 310 -13.54 11.64 9.82
CA LYS A 310 -13.68 12.01 11.24
C LYS A 310 -13.07 10.98 12.17
N THR A 311 -13.31 9.70 11.90
CA THR A 311 -12.80 8.59 12.71
C THR A 311 -12.24 7.52 11.80
N VAL A 312 -11.07 6.99 12.16
CA VAL A 312 -10.53 5.75 11.58
C VAL A 312 -9.93 4.93 12.70
N ASN A 313 -10.32 3.66 12.76
CA ASN A 313 -9.74 2.68 13.66
C ASN A 313 -9.29 1.47 12.86
N VAL A 314 -8.12 0.93 13.20
CA VAL A 314 -7.60 -0.31 12.61
C VAL A 314 -7.38 -1.31 13.74
N ASN A 315 -7.99 -2.48 13.61
CA ASN A 315 -7.72 -3.63 14.47
C ASN A 315 -6.93 -4.65 13.65
N TYR A 316 -5.87 -5.21 14.20
CA TYR A 316 -5.02 -6.19 13.53
C TYR A 316 -4.60 -7.33 14.46
N ASP A 317 -4.36 -8.50 13.87
CA ASP A 317 -3.87 -9.67 14.57
C ASP A 317 -2.36 -9.55 14.81
N ILE A 318 -2.01 -9.35 16.08
CA ILE A 318 -0.63 -9.21 16.57
C ILE A 318 0.26 -10.42 16.24
N ASN A 319 -0.33 -11.62 16.07
CA ASN A 319 0.43 -12.83 15.78
C ASN A 319 0.72 -13.00 14.29
N ASN A 320 0.02 -12.24 13.44
CA ASN A 320 0.17 -12.26 11.99
C ASN A 320 0.76 -10.94 11.45
N SER A 321 1.25 -10.06 12.32
CA SER A 321 1.84 -8.75 11.97
C SER A 321 3.38 -8.74 11.90
N ASP A 322 4.02 -9.93 11.87
CA ASP A 322 5.47 -10.06 12.03
C ASP A 322 6.30 -9.82 10.74
N VAL A 323 7.58 -9.54 10.98
CA VAL A 323 8.45 -8.59 10.26
C VAL A 323 8.94 -9.03 8.87
N SER A 324 8.25 -8.59 7.84
CA SER A 324 8.91 -7.92 6.71
C SER A 324 7.99 -6.81 6.27
N ALA A 325 8.45 -5.56 6.30
CA ALA A 325 7.79 -4.56 5.48
C ALA A 325 7.59 -5.19 4.10
N ILE A 326 6.45 -4.94 3.46
CA ILE A 326 6.30 -5.23 2.04
C ILE A 326 7.21 -4.20 1.35
N GLU A 327 8.53 -4.36 1.50
CA GLU A 327 9.52 -3.73 0.67
C GLU A 327 9.05 -4.01 -0.74
N MET A 328 8.89 -2.96 -1.56
CA MET A 328 8.46 -3.06 -2.96
C MET A 328 8.89 -4.37 -3.63
N PRO A 329 8.09 -4.96 -4.56
CA PRO A 329 8.45 -6.13 -5.36
C PRO A 329 9.97 -6.24 -5.52
N ASN A 330 10.56 -7.33 -5.00
CA ASN A 330 12.01 -7.44 -4.94
C ASN A 330 12.50 -7.83 -6.33
N ILE A 331 12.59 -6.83 -7.20
CA ILE A 331 13.00 -7.01 -8.58
C ILE A 331 14.52 -6.96 -8.59
N ALA A 332 15.18 -8.14 -8.59
CA ALA A 332 16.51 -8.45 -9.14
C ALA A 332 17.75 -7.56 -8.79
N ASP A 333 17.58 -6.43 -8.10
CA ASP A 333 18.61 -5.44 -7.79
C ASP A 333 19.05 -5.51 -6.31
N ALA A 334 18.47 -6.40 -5.49
CA ALA A 334 18.86 -6.60 -4.09
C ALA A 334 20.34 -6.99 -3.89
N ASN A 335 21.05 -7.35 -4.96
CA ASN A 335 22.48 -7.65 -4.94
C ASN A 335 23.36 -6.57 -5.60
N LYS A 336 22.79 -5.45 -6.06
CA LYS A 336 23.56 -4.37 -6.71
C LYS A 336 23.90 -3.29 -5.69
N GLU A 337 25.18 -3.19 -5.37
CA GLU A 337 25.69 -2.11 -4.53
C GLU A 337 25.50 -0.75 -5.21
N VAL A 338 24.95 0.20 -4.45
CA VAL A 338 24.73 1.57 -4.91
C VAL A 338 26.07 2.30 -5.01
N LYS A 339 26.39 2.79 -6.21
CA LYS A 339 27.57 3.61 -6.47
C LYS A 339 27.31 5.08 -6.14
N GLN A 340 26.15 5.60 -6.55
CA GLN A 340 25.81 7.01 -6.40
C GLN A 340 24.30 7.24 -6.50
N ILE A 341 23.78 8.19 -5.73
CA ILE A 341 22.42 8.72 -5.91
C ILE A 341 22.52 10.17 -6.36
N ASN A 342 21.83 10.50 -7.45
CA ASN A 342 21.61 11.87 -7.91
C ASN A 342 20.14 12.21 -7.75
N TYR A 343 19.84 13.49 -7.51
CA TYR A 343 18.46 13.97 -7.52
C TYR A 343 18.30 15.00 -8.62
N TYR A 344 17.14 15.02 -9.25
CA TYR A 344 16.75 15.96 -10.27
C TYR A 344 15.35 16.50 -9.94
N ALA A 345 15.05 17.74 -10.31
CA ALA A 345 13.68 18.22 -10.30
C ALA A 345 12.89 17.53 -11.43
N ILE A 346 11.56 17.64 -11.39
CA ILE A 346 10.68 17.03 -12.40
C ILE A 346 10.92 17.58 -13.81
N ASP A 347 11.46 18.80 -13.93
CA ASP A 347 11.88 19.40 -15.19
C ASP A 347 13.21 18.83 -15.75
N GLY A 348 13.82 17.87 -15.04
CA GLY A 348 15.06 17.21 -15.40
C GLY A 348 16.33 17.96 -14.98
N SER A 349 16.21 19.10 -14.29
CA SER A 349 17.38 19.84 -13.78
C SER A 349 18.02 19.12 -12.59
N LYS A 350 19.35 19.05 -12.56
CA LYS A 350 20.07 18.34 -11.50
C LYS A 350 20.05 19.15 -10.19
N LEU A 351 19.60 18.54 -9.12
CA LEU A 351 19.56 19.10 -7.78
C LEU A 351 20.83 18.74 -7.00
N LYS A 352 21.34 19.70 -6.22
CA LYS A 352 22.49 19.48 -5.34
C LYS A 352 22.09 18.73 -4.07
N THR A 353 20.98 19.15 -3.46
CA THR A 353 20.27 18.49 -2.37
C THR A 353 18.80 18.89 -2.47
N PRO A 354 17.85 17.95 -2.58
CA PRO A 354 16.44 18.31 -2.59
C PRO A 354 15.95 18.89 -1.26
N GLN A 355 14.82 19.59 -1.28
CA GLN A 355 14.14 19.99 -0.06
C GLN A 355 13.31 18.83 0.49
N TYR A 356 13.28 18.68 1.81
CA TYR A 356 12.42 17.69 2.45
C TYR A 356 10.96 17.92 2.04
N GLY A 357 10.27 16.87 1.62
CA GLY A 357 8.89 16.95 1.13
C GLY A 357 8.75 17.36 -0.35
N SER A 358 9.84 17.70 -1.06
CA SER A 358 9.78 18.02 -2.49
C SER A 358 9.67 16.77 -3.36
N LEU A 359 8.90 16.86 -4.45
CA LEU A 359 8.83 15.79 -5.45
C LEU A 359 10.07 15.88 -6.36
N VAL A 360 10.88 14.83 -6.36
CA VAL A 360 12.14 14.78 -7.12
C VAL A 360 12.31 13.47 -7.86
N ILE A 361 13.06 13.51 -8.94
CA ILE A 361 13.56 12.33 -9.66
C ILE A 361 14.88 11.90 -9.01
N LYS A 362 14.84 10.84 -8.21
CA LYS A 362 16.01 10.15 -7.65
C LYS A 362 16.57 9.19 -8.69
N MET A 363 17.80 9.39 -9.12
CA MET A 363 18.55 8.48 -9.99
C MET A 363 19.60 7.74 -9.17
N THR A 364 19.39 6.44 -8.96
CA THR A 364 20.34 5.52 -8.36
C THR A 364 21.22 4.92 -9.45
N ILE A 365 22.53 5.07 -9.32
CA ILE A 365 23.55 4.47 -10.18
C ILE A 365 24.19 3.35 -9.36
N TYR A 366 24.23 2.14 -9.92
CA TYR A 366 24.83 0.97 -9.29
C TYR A 366 26.29 0.78 -9.72
N ASN A 367 27.03 -0.07 -9.00
CA ASN A 367 28.44 -0.37 -9.30
C ASN A 367 28.66 -1.01 -10.67
N ASP A 368 27.65 -1.68 -11.23
CA ASP A 368 27.65 -2.21 -12.61
C ASP A 368 27.30 -1.15 -13.68
N GLU A 369 27.21 0.13 -13.30
CA GLU A 369 26.82 1.29 -14.11
C GLU A 369 25.36 1.28 -14.59
N SER A 370 24.55 0.29 -14.21
CA SER A 370 23.11 0.33 -14.44
C SER A 370 22.47 1.47 -13.63
N ARG A 371 21.34 1.97 -14.13
CA ARG A 371 20.67 3.15 -13.57
C ARG A 371 19.21 2.84 -13.31
N LYS A 372 18.73 3.23 -12.13
CA LYS A 372 17.32 3.24 -11.75
C LYS A 372 16.91 4.68 -11.50
N THR A 373 15.75 5.07 -12.00
CA THR A 373 15.17 6.40 -11.77
C THR A 373 13.88 6.22 -10.98
N GLU A 374 13.59 7.10 -10.02
CA GLU A 374 12.43 7.03 -9.12
C GLU A 374 11.93 8.43 -8.71
N LYS A 375 10.64 8.73 -8.87
CA LYS A 375 10.01 9.99 -8.46
C LYS A 375 9.59 9.74 -7.05
N VAL A 376 10.28 10.42 -6.17
CA VAL A 376 10.11 10.26 -4.76
C VAL A 376 9.80 11.63 -4.18
N ILE A 377 8.94 11.65 -3.18
CA ILE A 377 8.95 12.75 -2.23
C ILE A 377 10.26 12.60 -1.46
N PHE A 378 11.16 13.58 -1.55
CA PHE A 378 12.45 13.52 -0.89
C PHE A 378 12.28 13.52 0.63
N LYS A 379 12.72 12.44 1.27
CA LYS A 379 12.56 12.19 2.71
C LYS A 379 13.79 12.58 3.55
N GLY A 380 14.79 13.24 2.96
CA GLY A 380 16.10 13.49 3.60
C GLY A 380 17.12 12.38 3.31
N TYR A 381 18.31 12.52 3.88
CA TYR A 381 19.30 11.44 3.93
C TYR A 381 18.98 10.57 5.15
N GLU A 382 18.73 9.28 4.95
CA GLU A 382 18.74 8.27 6.03
C GLU A 382 20.18 7.99 6.49
#